data_AF-A0A183CNV7-F1
#
_entry.id   AF-A0A183CNV7-F1
#
_cell.length_a   1.000
_cell.length_b   1.000
_cell.length_c   1.000
_cell.angle_alpha   90.00
_cell.angle_beta   90.00
_cell.angle_gamma   90.00
#
_symmetry.space_group_name_H-M   'P 1'
#
loop_
_entity.id
_entity.type
_entity.pdbx_description
1 polymer ?
#
loop_
_entity_poly.entity_id
_entity_poly.type
_entity_poly.pdbx_seq_one_letter_code
_entity_poly.pdbx_strand_id
1 'polypeptide(L)'
;MLFIIILFVQLPFLAAVAFPGGTETGSEQHQNRYNKSSIGPKDSDNDKQIVGTEEKEVDERDEAFNKDDTDVDINAILGTVGMPKCIGHCIKSLSAAMGRLLQFNKTLDKFNDICNEYDEAVRCIHKKVPCLGANIFDVITSGVDSLCMGPKKHFVQKNKVCLGKHMDNVSQGCDRKCHFARALAQFSHRSDLRGVGLVHLLSVINADSGPVCASADCFLHCFREEMNRKCAHSGGVITDGLLRPFYYLANLIQKSGLAIRDFLEKKLPKECRYLTKKELLDVGMRNFHVRKNHYYCPTINLDKLWTLCTERTRKQYAEVTDKAPVIDVVRAGYHKVLGKGLLPKQPMIVKAKYFSHTAEEKIRKVGGACVLVS
;
A
#
# COMPACT_ATOMS: atom_id res chain seq x y z
N MET A 1 -5.29 -9.10 -2.75
CA MET A 1 -6.44 -9.93 -3.14
C MET A 1 -6.57 -11.17 -2.24
N LEU A 2 -5.67 -12.16 -2.24
CA LEU A 2 -5.86 -13.43 -1.47
C LEU A 2 -6.25 -13.27 0.02
N PHE A 3 -5.60 -12.37 0.76
CA PHE A 3 -5.75 -12.28 2.22
C PHE A 3 -7.15 -11.91 2.76
N ILE A 4 -8.04 -11.38 1.92
CA ILE A 4 -9.36 -10.87 2.36
C ILE A 4 -10.27 -12.02 2.83
N ILE A 5 -10.01 -13.24 2.33
CA ILE A 5 -10.86 -14.41 2.49
C ILE A 5 -10.60 -15.13 3.82
N ILE A 6 -9.35 -15.14 4.32
CA ILE A 6 -9.03 -15.70 5.64
C ILE A 6 -9.89 -15.04 6.72
N LEU A 7 -9.99 -13.71 6.67
CA LEU A 7 -10.78 -12.92 7.61
C LEU A 7 -12.29 -13.21 7.51
N PHE A 8 -12.85 -13.21 6.30
CA PHE A 8 -14.30 -13.41 6.12
C PHE A 8 -14.79 -14.86 6.29
N VAL A 9 -13.94 -15.87 6.07
CA VAL A 9 -14.34 -17.29 6.12
C VAL A 9 -14.04 -17.95 7.47
N GLN A 10 -12.99 -17.54 8.21
CA GLN A 10 -12.65 -18.19 9.48
C GLN A 10 -13.34 -17.62 10.72
N LEU A 11 -13.75 -16.35 10.74
CA LEU A 11 -14.31 -15.73 11.95
C LEU A 11 -15.54 -16.46 12.55
N PRO A 12 -16.47 -17.05 11.76
CA PRO A 12 -17.56 -17.87 12.31
C PRO A 12 -17.08 -19.18 12.95
N PHE A 13 -16.02 -19.80 12.42
CA PHE A 13 -15.54 -21.11 12.86
C PHE A 13 -14.53 -21.04 14.01
N LEU A 14 -13.67 -20.02 14.07
CA LEU A 14 -12.73 -19.86 15.19
C LEU A 14 -13.46 -19.54 16.51
N ALA A 15 -14.64 -18.95 16.46
CA ALA A 15 -15.51 -18.79 17.63
C ALA A 15 -16.00 -20.14 18.19
N ALA A 16 -16.25 -21.13 17.32
CA ALA A 16 -16.72 -22.46 17.74
C ALA A 16 -15.63 -23.36 18.35
N VAL A 17 -14.35 -23.07 18.06
CA VAL A 17 -13.20 -23.83 18.64
C VAL A 17 -12.74 -23.25 19.99
N ALA A 18 -13.14 -22.01 20.31
CA ALA A 18 -12.66 -21.30 21.50
C ALA A 18 -13.35 -21.69 22.83
N PHE A 19 -14.51 -22.35 22.81
CA PHE A 19 -15.28 -22.69 24.01
C PHE A 19 -15.96 -24.07 23.96
N PRO A 20 -15.22 -25.16 24.23
CA PRO A 20 -15.81 -26.42 24.66
C PRO A 20 -16.19 -26.35 26.15
N GLY A 21 -17.40 -25.87 26.45
CA GLY A 21 -18.02 -26.15 27.75
C GLY A 21 -18.38 -27.64 27.82
N GLY A 22 -17.94 -28.36 28.86
CA GLY A 22 -18.10 -29.81 28.93
C GLY A 22 -18.88 -30.28 30.15
N THR A 23 -19.55 -31.43 30.00
CA THR A 23 -19.92 -32.39 31.06
C THR A 23 -20.29 -33.74 30.41
N GLU A 24 -19.67 -34.83 30.87
CA GLU A 24 -20.25 -36.20 30.96
C GLU A 24 -20.62 -36.96 29.64
N THR A 25 -20.64 -38.30 29.54
CA THR A 25 -20.13 -39.45 30.34
C THR A 25 -20.00 -40.72 29.44
N GLY A 26 -19.22 -41.73 29.85
CA GLY A 26 -19.56 -43.17 29.64
C GLY A 26 -18.77 -44.02 28.61
N SER A 27 -18.24 -45.17 29.08
CA SER A 27 -17.84 -46.42 28.36
C SER A 27 -16.80 -46.36 27.20
N GLU A 28 -15.72 -47.15 27.15
CA GLU A 28 -15.58 -48.63 27.12
C GLU A 28 -16.13 -49.29 25.83
N GLN A 29 -15.49 -50.22 25.11
CA GLN A 29 -14.24 -51.04 25.22
C GLN A 29 -13.78 -51.36 23.74
N HIS A 30 -12.84 -52.22 23.27
CA HIS A 30 -11.80 -53.21 23.67
C HIS A 30 -10.96 -53.53 22.37
N GLN A 31 -9.85 -54.30 22.22
CA GLN A 31 -8.76 -54.88 23.05
C GLN A 31 -7.66 -55.50 22.11
N ASN A 32 -6.36 -55.39 22.45
CA ASN A 32 -5.20 -56.19 21.94
C ASN A 32 -4.84 -56.10 20.41
N ARG A 33 -3.59 -56.21 19.89
CA ARG A 33 -2.22 -56.69 20.29
C ARG A 33 -1.82 -57.96 19.50
N TYR A 34 -0.84 -57.86 18.57
CA TYR A 34 0.19 -58.89 18.33
C TYR A 34 1.40 -58.30 17.54
N ASN A 35 2.35 -59.13 17.06
CA ASN A 35 3.79 -58.78 17.01
C ASN A 35 4.55 -59.37 15.78
N LYS A 36 5.82 -58.96 15.60
CA LYS A 36 6.96 -59.62 14.88
C LYS A 36 7.15 -59.51 13.34
N SER A 37 8.13 -58.67 12.99
CA SER A 37 9.44 -58.99 12.33
C SER A 37 9.58 -59.51 10.87
N SER A 38 10.45 -58.77 10.14
CA SER A 38 11.56 -59.20 9.25
C SER A 38 11.33 -59.92 7.91
N ILE A 39 11.95 -59.38 6.83
CA ILE A 39 12.98 -60.03 5.95
C ILE A 39 13.42 -59.04 4.83
N GLY A 40 14.67 -59.15 4.36
CA GLY A 40 15.23 -58.54 3.13
C GLY A 40 16.23 -59.54 2.49
N PRO A 41 17.24 -59.15 1.69
CA PRO A 41 17.53 -57.87 1.02
C PRO A 41 17.75 -58.06 -0.51
N LYS A 42 18.33 -57.06 -1.22
CA LYS A 42 19.46 -57.25 -2.17
C LYS A 42 19.99 -55.94 -2.76
N ASP A 43 21.28 -55.96 -3.12
CA ASP A 43 22.13 -54.82 -3.43
C ASP A 43 22.52 -54.78 -4.92
N SER A 44 22.99 -53.62 -5.42
CA SER A 44 24.18 -53.51 -6.29
C SER A 44 24.55 -52.05 -6.57
N ASP A 45 25.84 -51.73 -6.39
CA ASP A 45 26.43 -50.41 -6.69
C ASP A 45 26.75 -50.19 -8.17
N ASN A 46 26.98 -48.93 -8.54
CA ASN A 46 28.10 -48.57 -9.41
C ASN A 46 28.50 -47.10 -9.19
N ASP A 47 29.81 -46.85 -9.13
CA ASP A 47 30.43 -45.55 -8.79
C ASP A 47 31.49 -45.15 -9.84
N LYS A 48 31.64 -43.84 -10.14
CA LYS A 48 32.77 -43.23 -10.89
C LYS A 48 32.77 -41.69 -11.02
N GLN A 49 33.26 -41.03 -9.97
CA GLN A 49 34.54 -40.28 -9.98
C GLN A 49 34.92 -39.22 -11.08
N ILE A 50 34.79 -37.92 -10.74
CA ILE A 50 35.75 -36.75 -10.85
C ILE A 50 36.24 -36.23 -12.25
N VAL A 51 36.61 -34.92 -12.27
CA VAL A 51 37.27 -34.08 -13.33
C VAL A 51 36.31 -33.45 -14.36
N GLY A 52 36.42 -32.17 -14.78
CA GLY A 52 37.28 -31.06 -14.34
C GLY A 52 37.09 -29.77 -15.21
N THR A 53 37.44 -28.62 -14.64
CA THR A 53 37.49 -27.23 -15.18
C THR A 53 37.43 -26.96 -16.70
N GLU A 54 36.62 -25.97 -17.10
CA GLU A 54 37.02 -24.91 -18.07
C GLU A 54 36.16 -23.64 -17.92
N GLU A 55 36.75 -22.45 -18.07
CA GLU A 55 36.05 -21.15 -18.13
C GLU A 55 36.07 -20.62 -19.57
N LYS A 56 34.98 -20.02 -20.07
CA LYS A 56 35.08 -18.89 -21.02
C LYS A 56 33.79 -18.13 -21.35
N GLU A 57 33.98 -16.80 -21.35
CA GLU A 57 33.40 -15.77 -22.23
C GLU A 57 31.88 -15.50 -22.27
N VAL A 58 31.57 -14.22 -22.52
CA VAL A 58 30.24 -13.61 -22.57
C VAL A 58 29.89 -13.33 -24.02
N ASP A 59 28.63 -13.54 -24.40
CA ASP A 59 28.10 -13.17 -25.73
C ASP A 59 26.67 -12.65 -25.58
N GLU A 60 26.41 -11.41 -26.04
CA GLU A 60 25.10 -10.77 -25.96
C GLU A 60 24.22 -11.22 -27.15
N ARG A 61 23.07 -11.84 -26.87
CA ARG A 61 22.03 -12.09 -27.88
C ARG A 61 20.64 -11.72 -27.37
N ASP A 62 19.96 -10.85 -28.11
CA ASP A 62 18.55 -10.51 -27.91
C ASP A 62 17.64 -11.73 -28.18
N GLU A 63 17.08 -12.33 -27.13
CA GLU A 63 16.03 -13.34 -27.30
C GLU A 63 14.67 -12.68 -27.64
N ALA A 64 14.10 -13.08 -28.78
CA ALA A 64 12.83 -12.55 -29.26
C ALA A 64 11.67 -12.93 -28.32
N PHE A 65 11.09 -11.93 -27.65
CA PHE A 65 10.08 -12.13 -26.61
C PHE A 65 8.79 -12.78 -27.16
N ASN A 66 8.55 -14.05 -26.84
CA ASN A 66 7.42 -14.80 -27.35
C ASN A 66 6.10 -14.38 -26.67
N LYS A 67 5.02 -14.34 -27.45
CA LYS A 67 3.74 -13.72 -27.08
C LYS A 67 2.92 -14.53 -26.06
N ASP A 68 3.21 -15.83 -25.94
CA ASP A 68 2.49 -16.78 -25.08
C ASP A 68 2.81 -16.61 -23.59
N ASP A 69 3.99 -16.10 -23.25
CA ASP A 69 4.59 -16.06 -21.90
C ASP A 69 3.93 -15.05 -20.93
N THR A 70 2.74 -14.54 -21.29
CA THR A 70 1.97 -13.52 -20.55
C THR A 70 0.46 -13.80 -20.47
N ASP A 71 -0.01 -14.97 -20.89
CA ASP A 71 -1.40 -15.37 -20.59
C ASP A 71 -1.57 -15.69 -19.11
N VAL A 72 -2.68 -15.23 -18.51
CA VAL A 72 -2.89 -15.23 -17.06
C VAL A 72 -4.26 -15.81 -16.73
N ASP A 73 -4.29 -16.97 -16.07
CA ASP A 73 -5.53 -17.58 -15.60
C ASP A 73 -6.07 -16.82 -14.37
N ILE A 74 -6.82 -15.75 -14.65
CA ILE A 74 -7.52 -14.99 -13.62
C ILE A 74 -8.60 -15.84 -12.92
N ASN A 75 -9.10 -16.93 -13.50
CA ASN A 75 -10.09 -17.79 -12.83
C ASN A 75 -9.42 -18.67 -11.76
N ALA A 76 -8.20 -19.16 -12.00
CA ALA A 76 -7.36 -19.78 -10.97
C ALA A 76 -7.03 -18.78 -9.84
N ILE A 77 -6.61 -17.55 -10.19
CA ILE A 77 -6.38 -16.49 -9.21
C ILE A 77 -7.66 -16.21 -8.40
N LEU A 78 -8.82 -16.02 -9.04
CA LEU A 78 -10.09 -15.77 -8.36
C LEU A 78 -10.56 -16.95 -7.50
N GLY A 79 -10.24 -18.18 -7.88
CA GLY A 79 -10.46 -19.39 -7.07
C GLY A 79 -9.67 -19.36 -5.77
N THR A 80 -8.39 -18.98 -5.81
CA THR A 80 -7.57 -18.78 -4.59
C THR A 80 -8.02 -17.59 -3.77
N VAL A 81 -8.58 -16.56 -4.43
CA VAL A 81 -9.24 -15.39 -3.83
C VAL A 81 -10.68 -15.76 -3.38
N GLY A 82 -10.96 -17.06 -3.16
CA GLY A 82 -12.14 -17.59 -2.49
C GLY A 82 -13.49 -17.14 -3.07
N MET A 83 -13.50 -16.77 -4.36
CA MET A 83 -14.64 -16.12 -4.98
C MET A 83 -15.84 -17.06 -5.01
N PRO A 84 -17.01 -16.69 -4.44
CA PRO A 84 -18.16 -17.58 -4.37
C PRO A 84 -18.61 -18.09 -5.75
N LYS A 85 -18.65 -19.42 -5.94
CA LYS A 85 -18.99 -20.06 -7.24
C LYS A 85 -20.34 -19.58 -7.82
N CYS A 86 -21.27 -19.17 -6.96
CA CYS A 86 -22.57 -18.59 -7.32
C CYS A 86 -22.49 -17.39 -8.28
N ILE A 87 -21.47 -16.52 -8.15
CA ILE A 87 -21.29 -15.32 -8.99
C ILE A 87 -20.33 -15.56 -10.17
N GLY A 88 -19.77 -16.77 -10.31
CA GLY A 88 -18.83 -17.11 -11.38
C GLY A 88 -19.35 -16.81 -12.79
N HIS A 89 -20.65 -16.99 -13.02
CA HIS A 89 -21.29 -16.60 -14.29
C HIS A 89 -21.31 -15.08 -14.50
N CYS A 90 -21.60 -14.29 -13.46
CA CYS A 90 -21.69 -12.83 -13.55
C CYS A 90 -20.32 -12.17 -13.78
N ILE A 91 -19.24 -12.78 -13.29
CA ILE A 91 -17.88 -12.22 -13.37
C ILE A 91 -17.04 -12.76 -14.52
N LYS A 92 -17.55 -13.73 -15.31
CA LYS A 92 -16.78 -14.42 -16.37
C LYS A 92 -16.24 -13.48 -17.45
N SER A 93 -17.07 -12.55 -17.93
CA SER A 93 -16.66 -11.59 -18.96
C SER A 93 -15.70 -10.54 -18.38
N LEU A 94 -15.95 -10.10 -17.15
CA LEU A 94 -15.08 -9.20 -16.39
C LEU A 94 -13.68 -9.79 -16.12
N SER A 95 -13.58 -11.07 -15.72
CA SER A 95 -12.28 -11.73 -15.49
C SER A 95 -11.49 -11.85 -16.79
N ALA A 96 -12.16 -12.20 -17.90
CA ALA A 96 -11.56 -12.20 -19.23
C ALA A 96 -11.13 -10.79 -19.69
N ALA A 97 -11.88 -9.75 -19.34
CA ALA A 97 -11.52 -8.36 -19.65
C ALA A 97 -10.29 -7.88 -18.85
N MET A 98 -10.20 -8.23 -17.57
CA MET A 98 -9.03 -7.99 -16.73
C MET A 98 -7.77 -8.66 -17.27
N GLY A 99 -7.86 -9.91 -17.74
CA GLY A 99 -6.71 -10.66 -18.26
C GLY A 99 -6.09 -9.98 -19.49
N ARG A 100 -6.93 -9.47 -20.40
CA ARG A 100 -6.48 -8.72 -21.58
C ARG A 100 -5.68 -7.46 -21.23
N LEU A 101 -5.83 -6.89 -20.05
CA LEU A 101 -5.15 -5.64 -19.65
C LEU A 101 -3.63 -5.82 -19.50
N LEU A 102 -3.17 -7.01 -19.09
CA LEU A 102 -1.76 -7.33 -18.85
C LEU A 102 -0.92 -7.46 -20.13
N GLN A 103 -1.57 -7.50 -21.30
CA GLN A 103 -0.91 -7.43 -22.61
C GLN A 103 -0.42 -6.01 -22.96
N PHE A 104 -0.76 -5.00 -22.14
CA PHE A 104 -0.30 -3.61 -22.22
C PHE A 104 -0.37 -2.95 -23.61
N ASN A 105 -1.41 -3.32 -24.38
CA ASN A 105 -1.73 -2.75 -25.69
C ASN A 105 -3.22 -2.38 -25.77
N LYS A 106 -3.51 -1.17 -26.27
CA LYS A 106 -4.81 -0.48 -26.15
C LYS A 106 -5.33 -0.48 -24.70
N THR A 107 -4.44 -0.26 -23.74
CA THR A 107 -4.70 -0.44 -22.29
C THR A 107 -5.86 0.45 -21.81
N LEU A 108 -5.97 1.67 -22.34
CA LEU A 108 -7.07 2.57 -21.98
C LEU A 108 -8.42 2.14 -22.57
N ASP A 109 -8.45 1.54 -23.76
CA ASP A 109 -9.68 1.04 -24.37
C ASP A 109 -10.15 -0.22 -23.64
N LYS A 110 -9.22 -1.16 -23.40
CA LYS A 110 -9.46 -2.34 -22.54
C LYS A 110 -9.90 -1.97 -21.13
N PHE A 111 -9.45 -0.84 -20.59
CA PHE A 111 -9.95 -0.32 -19.31
C PHE A 111 -11.39 0.17 -19.40
N ASN A 112 -11.80 0.80 -20.52
CA ASN A 112 -13.21 1.14 -20.74
C ASN A 112 -14.07 -0.13 -20.90
N ASP A 113 -13.57 -1.17 -21.56
CA ASP A 113 -14.23 -2.49 -21.63
C ASP A 113 -14.45 -3.05 -20.22
N ILE A 114 -13.42 -3.05 -19.37
CA ILE A 114 -13.52 -3.46 -17.95
C ILE A 114 -14.59 -2.64 -17.20
N CYS A 115 -14.71 -1.33 -17.46
CA CYS A 115 -15.76 -0.52 -16.84
C CYS A 115 -17.18 -0.92 -17.27
N ASN A 116 -17.37 -1.31 -18.53
CA ASN A 116 -18.67 -1.77 -19.04
C ASN A 116 -19.02 -3.15 -18.45
N GLU A 117 -18.08 -4.10 -18.56
CA GLU A 117 -18.18 -5.46 -18.02
C GLU A 117 -18.37 -5.47 -16.49
N TYR A 118 -17.83 -4.46 -15.79
CA TYR A 118 -18.01 -4.30 -14.35
C TYR A 118 -19.42 -3.86 -13.98
N ASP A 119 -20.01 -2.90 -14.69
CA ASP A 119 -21.40 -2.49 -14.51
C ASP A 119 -22.36 -3.66 -14.83
N GLU A 120 -22.09 -4.45 -15.88
CA GLU A 120 -22.86 -5.67 -16.15
C GLU A 120 -22.72 -6.73 -15.05
N ALA A 121 -21.51 -6.96 -14.53
CA ALA A 121 -21.28 -7.89 -13.42
C ALA A 121 -22.01 -7.44 -12.13
N VAL A 122 -21.92 -6.15 -11.77
CA VAL A 122 -22.66 -5.54 -10.65
C VAL A 122 -24.16 -5.73 -10.82
N ARG A 123 -24.71 -5.40 -12.00
CA ARG A 123 -26.14 -5.58 -12.31
C ARG A 123 -26.57 -7.06 -12.30
N CYS A 124 -25.70 -7.97 -12.70
CA CYS A 124 -25.95 -9.42 -12.65
C CYS A 124 -25.99 -9.95 -11.20
N ILE A 125 -25.05 -9.51 -10.36
CA ILE A 125 -24.94 -9.93 -8.95
C ILE A 125 -26.13 -9.41 -8.14
N HIS A 126 -26.48 -8.12 -8.25
CA HIS A 126 -27.65 -7.57 -7.53
C HIS A 126 -29.01 -8.15 -7.99
N LYS A 127 -29.07 -8.81 -9.16
CA LYS A 127 -30.32 -9.36 -9.72
C LYS A 127 -30.56 -10.85 -9.39
N LYS A 128 -29.62 -11.53 -8.73
CA LYS A 128 -29.76 -12.95 -8.34
C LYS A 128 -29.50 -13.19 -6.86
N VAL A 129 -30.31 -14.11 -6.30
CA VAL A 129 -30.14 -14.97 -5.10
C VAL A 129 -29.12 -14.50 -4.04
N PRO A 130 -29.50 -14.36 -2.75
CA PRO A 130 -28.57 -14.00 -1.69
C PRO A 130 -27.41 -15.00 -1.58
N CYS A 131 -26.23 -14.62 -2.07
CA CYS A 131 -25.04 -15.46 -1.99
C CYS A 131 -24.14 -15.05 -0.83
N LEU A 132 -23.84 -16.02 0.03
CA LEU A 132 -22.94 -15.83 1.16
C LEU A 132 -21.56 -15.37 0.66
N GLY A 133 -21.09 -14.24 1.17
CA GLY A 133 -19.79 -13.66 0.79
C GLY A 133 -19.81 -12.77 -0.45
N ALA A 134 -20.96 -12.41 -1.02
CA ALA A 134 -21.05 -11.49 -2.17
C ALA A 134 -20.22 -10.19 -1.98
N ASN A 135 -20.21 -9.64 -0.75
CA ASN A 135 -19.42 -8.46 -0.35
C ASN A 135 -17.91 -8.56 -0.66
N ILE A 136 -17.37 -9.78 -0.86
CA ILE A 136 -15.96 -9.96 -1.25
C ILE A 136 -15.70 -9.35 -2.64
N PHE A 137 -16.70 -9.41 -3.55
CA PHE A 137 -16.65 -8.81 -4.88
C PHE A 137 -16.41 -7.31 -4.76
N ASP A 138 -17.28 -6.58 -4.05
CA ASP A 138 -17.21 -5.13 -3.87
C ASP A 138 -15.85 -4.66 -3.31
N VAL A 139 -15.27 -5.44 -2.40
CA VAL A 139 -13.94 -5.15 -1.84
C VAL A 139 -12.84 -5.35 -2.87
N ILE A 140 -12.86 -6.48 -3.61
CA ILE A 140 -11.88 -6.79 -4.65
C ILE A 140 -11.98 -5.81 -5.82
N THR A 141 -13.19 -5.40 -6.21
CA THR A 141 -13.44 -4.48 -7.33
C THR A 141 -13.48 -3.02 -6.91
N SER A 142 -13.31 -2.68 -5.63
CA SER A 142 -13.34 -1.30 -5.11
C SER A 142 -12.38 -0.33 -5.84
N GLY A 143 -11.30 -0.84 -6.42
CA GLY A 143 -10.41 -0.07 -7.31
C GLY A 143 -11.02 0.25 -8.68
N VAL A 144 -11.71 -0.72 -9.28
CA VAL A 144 -12.46 -0.59 -10.54
C VAL A 144 -13.64 0.35 -10.35
N ASP A 145 -14.45 0.14 -9.31
CA ASP A 145 -15.52 1.06 -8.89
C ASP A 145 -15.00 2.50 -8.84
N SER A 146 -13.95 2.73 -8.04
CA SER A 146 -13.40 4.07 -7.81
C SER A 146 -12.97 4.81 -9.08
N LEU A 147 -12.64 4.10 -10.16
CA LEU A 147 -12.18 4.63 -11.44
C LEU A 147 -13.29 4.66 -12.51
N CYS A 148 -14.22 3.70 -12.51
CA CYS A 148 -15.26 3.53 -13.53
C CYS A 148 -16.60 4.18 -13.17
N MET A 149 -16.97 4.22 -11.89
CA MET A 149 -18.25 4.73 -11.40
C MET A 149 -18.08 5.80 -10.32
N GLY A 150 -17.12 5.61 -9.41
CA GLY A 150 -16.81 6.50 -8.30
C GLY A 150 -15.99 7.75 -8.66
N PRO A 151 -15.45 8.45 -7.65
CA PRO A 151 -15.04 9.86 -7.75
C PRO A 151 -13.86 10.14 -8.69
N LYS A 152 -13.07 9.13 -9.11
CA LYS A 152 -11.96 9.33 -10.04
C LYS A 152 -12.40 9.28 -11.51
N LYS A 153 -13.63 8.86 -11.82
CA LYS A 153 -14.16 8.76 -13.19
C LYS A 153 -13.94 10.04 -14.00
N HIS A 154 -14.30 11.20 -13.41
CA HIS A 154 -14.09 12.50 -14.04
C HIS A 154 -12.60 12.84 -14.27
N PHE A 155 -11.69 12.42 -13.38
CA PHE A 155 -10.25 12.60 -13.58
C PHE A 155 -9.75 11.75 -14.76
N VAL A 156 -10.16 10.48 -14.85
CA VAL A 156 -9.77 9.58 -15.96
C VAL A 156 -10.31 10.11 -17.29
N GLN A 157 -11.58 10.53 -17.33
CA GLN A 157 -12.21 11.14 -18.50
C GLN A 157 -11.50 12.44 -18.93
N LYS A 158 -11.23 13.36 -17.99
CA LYS A 158 -10.52 14.63 -18.27
C LYS A 158 -9.12 14.41 -18.84
N ASN A 159 -8.44 13.35 -18.44
CA ASN A 159 -7.09 13.02 -18.91
C ASN A 159 -7.05 12.01 -20.08
N LYS A 160 -8.20 11.57 -20.62
CA LYS A 160 -8.30 10.46 -21.60
C LYS A 160 -7.30 10.57 -22.76
N VAL A 161 -7.11 11.78 -23.31
CA VAL A 161 -6.18 12.04 -24.42
C VAL A 161 -4.71 11.81 -24.04
N CYS A 162 -4.30 12.24 -22.84
CA CYS A 162 -2.93 12.02 -22.36
C CYS A 162 -2.71 10.53 -22.04
N LEU A 163 -3.68 9.93 -21.35
CA LEU A 163 -3.65 8.50 -21.00
C LEU A 163 -3.53 7.63 -22.25
N GLY A 164 -4.35 7.86 -23.29
CA GLY A 164 -4.35 7.04 -24.51
C GLY A 164 -3.03 7.12 -25.30
N LYS A 165 -2.30 8.23 -25.18
CA LYS A 165 -0.99 8.43 -25.84
C LYS A 165 0.18 7.77 -25.09
N HIS A 166 0.05 7.52 -23.79
CA HIS A 166 1.19 7.16 -22.93
C HIS A 166 1.04 5.88 -22.12
N MET A 167 -0.19 5.40 -21.86
CA MET A 167 -0.43 4.24 -20.99
C MET A 167 0.33 3.00 -21.43
N ASP A 168 0.17 2.57 -22.69
CA ASP A 168 0.77 1.34 -23.23
C ASP A 168 2.29 1.35 -23.11
N ASN A 169 2.93 2.41 -23.61
CA ASN A 169 4.39 2.54 -23.61
C ASN A 169 4.99 2.62 -22.20
N VAL A 170 4.28 3.24 -21.25
CA VAL A 170 4.72 3.27 -19.84
C VAL A 170 4.52 1.92 -19.18
N SER A 171 3.37 1.28 -19.35
CA SER A 171 3.10 -0.06 -18.80
C SER A 171 4.12 -1.09 -19.32
N GLN A 172 4.32 -1.19 -20.63
CA GLN A 172 5.33 -2.07 -21.23
C GLN A 172 6.76 -1.70 -20.78
N GLY A 173 7.07 -0.40 -20.65
CA GLY A 173 8.38 0.08 -20.23
C GLY A 173 8.71 -0.20 -18.76
N CYS A 174 7.70 -0.29 -17.89
CA CYS A 174 7.83 -0.74 -16.52
C CYS A 174 7.80 -2.26 -16.40
N ASP A 175 6.98 -2.95 -17.20
CA ASP A 175 6.93 -4.41 -17.20
C ASP A 175 8.24 -5.04 -17.66
N ARG A 176 8.88 -4.51 -18.72
CA ARG A 176 10.23 -4.94 -19.14
C ARG A 176 11.32 -4.77 -18.08
N LYS A 177 11.08 -4.00 -17.01
CA LYS A 177 12.02 -3.79 -15.89
C LYS A 177 11.66 -4.62 -14.64
N CYS A 178 10.38 -4.94 -14.46
CA CYS A 178 9.85 -5.55 -13.24
C CYS A 178 9.33 -6.97 -13.46
N HIS A 179 9.18 -7.40 -14.71
CA HIS A 179 8.65 -8.68 -15.18
C HIS A 179 7.30 -9.05 -14.53
N PHE A 180 6.42 -8.07 -14.33
CA PHE A 180 5.19 -8.23 -13.56
C PHE A 180 4.15 -9.10 -14.27
N ALA A 181 3.95 -8.94 -15.58
CA ALA A 181 3.06 -9.80 -16.35
C ALA A 181 3.55 -11.26 -16.35
N ARG A 182 4.86 -11.49 -16.56
CA ARG A 182 5.48 -12.83 -16.52
C ARG A 182 5.41 -13.45 -15.12
N ALA A 183 5.73 -12.71 -14.07
CA ALA A 183 5.63 -13.19 -12.68
C ALA A 183 4.18 -13.56 -12.31
N LEU A 184 3.20 -12.78 -12.78
CA LEU A 184 1.78 -13.03 -12.56
C LEU A 184 1.26 -14.21 -13.40
N ALA A 185 1.74 -14.38 -14.64
CA ALA A 185 1.45 -15.53 -15.50
C ALA A 185 1.99 -16.83 -14.88
N GLN A 186 3.28 -16.86 -14.53
CA GLN A 186 3.94 -17.99 -13.85
C GLN A 186 3.26 -18.37 -12.53
N PHE A 187 2.79 -17.38 -11.77
CA PHE A 187 1.97 -17.63 -10.59
C PHE A 187 0.61 -18.25 -10.97
N SER A 188 -0.11 -17.68 -11.94
CA SER A 188 -1.46 -18.11 -12.34
C SER A 188 -1.54 -19.54 -12.85
N HIS A 189 -0.50 -20.04 -13.54
CA HIS A 189 -0.49 -21.36 -14.16
C HIS A 189 -0.09 -22.50 -13.22
N ARG A 190 0.32 -22.23 -11.97
CA ARG A 190 0.66 -23.30 -11.02
C ARG A 190 -0.54 -24.22 -10.75
N SER A 191 -0.25 -25.51 -10.63
CA SER A 191 -1.17 -26.55 -10.14
C SER A 191 -1.86 -26.14 -8.83
N ASP A 192 -1.11 -25.47 -7.97
CA ASP A 192 -1.46 -25.19 -6.57
C ASP A 192 -2.42 -24.00 -6.42
N LEU A 193 -2.93 -23.45 -7.54
CA LEU A 193 -4.04 -22.51 -7.57
C LEU A 193 -5.38 -23.16 -7.99
N ARG A 194 -5.38 -24.44 -8.42
CA ARG A 194 -6.53 -25.07 -9.09
C ARG A 194 -7.53 -25.74 -8.14
N GLY A 195 -7.25 -25.80 -6.83
CA GLY A 195 -8.18 -26.26 -5.81
C GLY A 195 -8.89 -25.12 -5.07
N VAL A 196 -9.98 -25.42 -4.36
CA VAL A 196 -10.78 -24.44 -3.59
C VAL A 196 -10.82 -24.84 -2.12
N GLY A 197 -10.24 -24.04 -1.23
CA GLY A 197 -10.34 -24.28 0.22
C GLY A 197 -9.35 -23.49 1.07
N LEU A 198 -9.63 -23.42 2.38
CA LEU A 198 -8.83 -22.67 3.36
C LEU A 198 -7.38 -23.17 3.48
N VAL A 199 -7.17 -24.49 3.39
CA VAL A 199 -5.83 -25.10 3.44
C VAL A 199 -4.97 -24.61 2.26
N HIS A 200 -5.57 -24.47 1.08
CA HIS A 200 -4.90 -23.95 -0.11
C HIS A 200 -4.63 -22.45 0.01
N LEU A 201 -5.60 -21.68 0.51
CA LEU A 201 -5.42 -20.25 0.78
C LEU A 201 -4.23 -20.01 1.73
N LEU A 202 -4.05 -20.87 2.72
CA LEU A 202 -2.87 -20.85 3.60
C LEU A 202 -1.58 -21.34 2.93
N SER A 203 -1.62 -22.17 1.88
CA SER A 203 -0.43 -22.58 1.13
C SER A 203 0.07 -21.48 0.19
N VAL A 204 -0.79 -20.90 -0.65
CA VAL A 204 -0.44 -19.84 -1.64
C VAL A 204 0.08 -18.54 -0.97
N ILE A 205 -0.26 -18.35 0.30
CA ILE A 205 0.24 -17.25 1.13
C ILE A 205 1.68 -17.51 1.65
N ASN A 206 2.10 -18.76 1.84
CA ASN A 206 3.47 -19.06 2.29
C ASN A 206 4.44 -18.99 1.11
N ALA A 207 5.38 -18.05 1.16
CA ALA A 207 6.53 -17.85 0.25
C ALA A 207 6.22 -17.57 -1.24
N ASP A 208 5.40 -18.36 -1.92
CA ASP A 208 5.29 -18.37 -3.40
C ASP A 208 4.70 -17.09 -4.03
N SER A 209 4.00 -16.26 -3.25
CA SER A 209 3.54 -14.94 -3.69
C SER A 209 4.61 -13.83 -3.57
N GLY A 210 5.77 -14.11 -2.97
CA GLY A 210 6.87 -13.16 -2.80
C GLY A 210 7.38 -12.53 -4.10
N PRO A 211 7.72 -13.30 -5.15
CA PRO A 211 8.14 -12.76 -6.45
C PRO A 211 7.09 -11.85 -7.08
N VAL A 212 5.81 -12.23 -7.04
CA VAL A 212 4.69 -11.41 -7.55
C VAL A 212 4.60 -10.09 -6.79
N CYS A 213 4.75 -10.10 -5.47
CA CYS A 213 4.73 -8.89 -4.65
C CYS A 213 5.91 -7.96 -4.94
N ALA A 214 7.12 -8.49 -5.15
CA ALA A 214 8.31 -7.71 -5.50
C ALA A 214 8.20 -7.09 -6.90
N SER A 215 7.79 -7.89 -7.90
CA SER A 215 7.50 -7.39 -9.26
C SER A 215 6.38 -6.36 -9.27
N ALA A 216 5.33 -6.54 -8.45
CA ALA A 216 4.24 -5.59 -8.32
C ALA A 216 4.66 -4.27 -7.67
N ASP A 217 5.51 -4.29 -6.64
CA ASP A 217 5.99 -3.07 -5.99
C ASP A 217 6.86 -2.25 -6.96
N CYS A 218 7.80 -2.92 -7.63
CA CYS A 218 8.61 -2.37 -8.73
C CYS A 218 7.71 -1.75 -9.82
N PHE A 219 6.70 -2.50 -10.31
CA PHE A 219 5.82 -2.04 -11.37
C PHE A 219 4.97 -0.85 -10.93
N LEU A 220 4.36 -0.90 -9.75
CA LEU A 220 3.50 0.16 -9.22
C LEU A 220 4.29 1.43 -8.91
N HIS A 221 5.55 1.33 -8.46
CA HIS A 221 6.44 2.47 -8.28
C HIS A 221 6.85 3.07 -9.64
N CYS A 222 7.37 2.25 -10.56
CA CYS A 222 7.77 2.68 -11.90
C CYS A 222 6.60 3.34 -12.66
N PHE A 223 5.43 2.69 -12.66
CA PHE A 223 4.22 3.19 -13.30
C PHE A 223 3.72 4.48 -12.65
N ARG A 224 3.71 4.56 -11.31
CA ARG A 224 3.36 5.78 -10.57
C ARG A 224 4.28 6.93 -10.96
N GLU A 225 5.59 6.71 -11.07
CA GLU A 225 6.55 7.74 -11.49
C GLU A 225 6.41 8.13 -12.96
N GLU A 226 6.54 7.18 -13.89
CA GLU A 226 6.53 7.47 -15.33
C GLU A 226 5.19 8.03 -15.80
N MET A 227 4.05 7.49 -15.35
CA MET A 227 2.76 8.13 -15.65
C MET A 227 2.65 9.52 -15.01
N ASN A 228 3.21 9.77 -13.83
CA ASN A 228 3.24 11.12 -13.23
C ASN A 228 4.19 12.09 -13.96
N ARG A 229 5.19 11.59 -14.70
CA ARG A 229 6.10 12.35 -15.59
C ARG A 229 5.43 12.67 -16.93
N LYS A 230 4.64 11.76 -17.51
CA LYS A 230 3.94 11.98 -18.80
C LYS A 230 2.58 12.68 -18.65
N CYS A 231 1.77 12.28 -17.67
CA CYS A 231 0.41 12.78 -17.45
C CYS A 231 0.21 13.19 -15.99
N ALA A 232 0.09 14.49 -15.72
CA ALA A 232 0.13 15.03 -14.37
C ALA A 232 -0.88 14.36 -13.41
N HIS A 233 -0.39 13.85 -12.28
CA HIS A 233 -1.12 13.13 -11.22
C HIS A 233 -1.75 11.79 -11.63
N SER A 234 -1.66 11.40 -12.90
CA SER A 234 -2.33 10.20 -13.42
C SER A 234 -1.75 8.92 -12.83
N GLY A 235 -0.42 8.82 -12.72
CA GLY A 235 0.23 7.68 -12.06
C GLY A 235 -0.18 7.55 -10.60
N GLY A 236 -0.28 8.67 -9.87
CA GLY A 236 -0.80 8.70 -8.51
C GLY A 236 -2.23 8.17 -8.41
N VAL A 237 -3.15 8.75 -9.20
CA VAL A 237 -4.60 8.44 -9.16
C VAL A 237 -4.91 7.01 -9.60
N ILE A 238 -4.21 6.48 -10.60
CA ILE A 238 -4.39 5.11 -11.12
C ILE A 238 -3.79 4.09 -10.15
N THR A 239 -2.55 4.25 -9.70
CA THR A 239 -1.91 3.35 -8.71
C THR A 239 -2.72 3.31 -7.40
N ASP A 240 -3.24 4.45 -6.94
CA ASP A 240 -4.17 4.52 -5.79
C ASP A 240 -5.53 3.84 -6.07
N GLY A 241 -5.91 3.66 -7.34
CA GLY A 241 -7.06 2.84 -7.73
C GLY A 241 -6.75 1.35 -7.59
N LEU A 242 -5.64 0.91 -8.19
CA LEU A 242 -5.16 -0.49 -8.14
C LEU A 242 -4.91 -0.97 -6.69
N LEU A 243 -4.42 -0.09 -5.82
CA LEU A 243 -4.14 -0.39 -4.41
C LEU A 243 -5.40 -0.36 -3.51
N ARG A 244 -6.55 0.10 -4.00
CA ARG A 244 -7.75 0.32 -3.16
C ARG A 244 -8.30 -0.93 -2.45
N PRO A 245 -8.32 -2.13 -3.06
CA PRO A 245 -8.67 -3.37 -2.36
C PRO A 245 -7.72 -3.71 -1.20
N PHE A 246 -6.45 -3.31 -1.31
CA PHE A 246 -5.44 -3.53 -0.28
C PHE A 246 -5.55 -2.53 0.88
N TYR A 247 -5.98 -1.27 0.64
CA TYR A 247 -6.35 -0.36 1.75
C TYR A 247 -7.48 -0.92 2.61
N TYR A 248 -8.51 -1.51 1.98
CA TYR A 248 -9.64 -2.09 2.70
C TYR A 248 -9.16 -3.28 3.56
N LEU A 249 -8.36 -4.18 2.97
CA LEU A 249 -7.71 -5.27 3.68
C LEU A 249 -6.84 -4.79 4.85
N ALA A 250 -5.96 -3.81 4.63
CA ALA A 250 -5.08 -3.25 5.67
C ALA A 250 -5.90 -2.70 6.85
N ASN A 251 -7.01 -2.02 6.56
CA ASN A 251 -7.95 -1.50 7.57
C ASN A 251 -8.64 -2.64 8.35
N LEU A 252 -9.01 -3.75 7.70
CA LEU A 252 -9.53 -4.95 8.39
C LEU A 252 -8.47 -5.61 9.28
N ILE A 253 -7.23 -5.77 8.79
CA ILE A 253 -6.13 -6.36 9.54
C ILE A 253 -5.79 -5.49 10.77
N GLN A 254 -5.73 -4.17 10.61
CA GLN A 254 -5.50 -3.21 11.70
C GLN A 254 -6.63 -3.18 12.73
N LYS A 255 -7.86 -3.58 12.36
CA LYS A 255 -9.01 -3.74 13.25
C LYS A 255 -9.14 -5.14 13.86
N SER A 256 -8.36 -6.12 13.38
CA SER A 256 -8.38 -7.47 13.91
C SER A 256 -7.61 -7.57 15.24
N GLY A 257 -7.98 -8.52 16.09
CA GLY A 257 -7.29 -8.75 17.37
C GLY A 257 -5.82 -9.09 17.18
N LEU A 258 -4.98 -8.76 18.17
CA LEU A 258 -3.51 -8.87 18.11
C LEU A 258 -3.01 -10.20 17.54
N ALA A 259 -3.57 -11.32 18.00
CA ALA A 259 -3.21 -12.66 17.53
C ALA A 259 -3.49 -12.88 16.03
N ILE A 260 -4.58 -12.30 15.49
CA ILE A 260 -4.94 -12.40 14.06
C ILE A 260 -3.98 -11.54 13.24
N ARG A 261 -3.76 -10.28 13.65
CA ARG A 261 -2.81 -9.38 12.98
C ARG A 261 -1.41 -10.01 12.91
N ASP A 262 -0.88 -10.47 14.04
CA ASP A 262 0.46 -11.02 14.15
C ASP A 262 0.59 -12.37 13.43
N PHE A 263 -0.47 -13.18 13.36
CA PHE A 263 -0.51 -14.39 12.52
C PHE A 263 -0.42 -14.02 11.03
N LEU A 264 -1.20 -13.04 10.57
CA LEU A 264 -1.20 -12.60 9.18
C LEU A 264 0.13 -11.95 8.80
N GLU A 265 0.71 -11.06 9.61
CA GLU A 265 2.01 -10.42 9.32
C GLU A 265 3.20 -11.41 9.32
N LYS A 266 3.10 -12.51 10.08
CA LYS A 266 4.05 -13.63 10.02
C LYS A 266 3.83 -14.54 8.81
N LYS A 267 2.61 -14.57 8.25
CA LYS A 267 2.26 -15.34 7.05
C LYS A 267 2.48 -14.60 5.73
N LEU A 268 2.47 -13.26 5.72
CA LEU A 268 2.91 -12.48 4.55
C LEU A 268 4.43 -12.70 4.28
N PRO A 269 4.82 -13.01 3.02
CA PRO A 269 6.19 -12.81 2.55
C PRO A 269 6.64 -11.37 2.84
N LYS A 270 7.94 -11.16 3.09
CA LYS A 270 8.47 -9.82 3.47
C LYS A 270 8.18 -8.79 2.38
N GLU A 271 8.26 -9.26 1.15
CA GLU A 271 8.05 -8.60 -0.13
C GLU A 271 6.61 -8.08 -0.25
N CYS A 272 5.63 -8.77 0.36
CA CYS A 272 4.22 -8.37 0.33
C CYS A 272 3.83 -7.36 1.43
N ARG A 273 4.71 -7.07 2.41
CA ARG A 273 4.34 -6.31 3.63
C ARG A 273 4.00 -4.85 3.42
N TYR A 274 4.26 -4.26 2.25
CA TYR A 274 3.77 -2.92 1.91
C TYR A 274 2.24 -2.91 1.75
N LEU A 275 1.65 -4.00 1.27
CA LEU A 275 0.21 -4.13 1.00
C LEU A 275 -0.67 -4.12 2.26
N THR A 276 -0.11 -4.35 3.45
CA THR A 276 -0.80 -4.22 4.74
C THR A 276 -0.52 -2.90 5.46
N LYS A 277 0.41 -2.08 4.94
CA LYS A 277 0.84 -0.82 5.55
C LYS A 277 0.30 0.38 4.79
N LYS A 278 -0.84 0.89 5.23
CA LYS A 278 -1.52 2.09 4.71
C LYS A 278 -0.57 3.27 4.42
N GLU A 279 0.42 3.47 5.28
CA GLU A 279 1.39 4.60 5.25
C GLU A 279 2.42 4.53 4.12
N LEU A 280 2.67 3.34 3.54
CA LEU A 280 3.61 3.16 2.41
C LEU A 280 2.94 3.34 1.04
N LEU A 281 1.61 3.30 1.02
CA LEU A 281 0.80 3.21 -0.20
C LEU A 281 0.32 4.61 -0.67
N ASP A 282 -0.02 5.50 0.27
CA ASP A 282 -0.39 6.91 0.02
C ASP A 282 0.74 7.86 0.45
N VAL A 283 1.25 8.65 -0.50
CA VAL A 283 2.32 9.64 -0.30
C VAL A 283 1.98 11.01 -0.94
N GLY A 284 0.70 11.40 -0.88
CA GLY A 284 0.30 12.81 -0.84
C GLY A 284 0.28 13.62 -2.15
N MET A 285 0.01 14.93 -2.00
CA MET A 285 -0.21 15.86 -3.11
C MET A 285 1.09 16.52 -3.59
N ARG A 286 1.37 16.45 -4.89
CA ARG A 286 2.57 17.07 -5.50
C ARG A 286 2.40 18.58 -5.62
N ASN A 287 3.40 19.33 -5.16
CA ASN A 287 3.53 20.79 -5.30
C ASN A 287 4.64 21.11 -6.33
N PHE A 288 4.43 22.10 -7.18
CA PHE A 288 5.31 22.42 -8.32
C PHE A 288 5.97 23.80 -8.18
N HIS A 289 7.15 23.97 -8.79
CA HIS A 289 7.97 25.20 -8.70
C HIS A 289 8.21 25.65 -7.24
N VAL A 290 8.49 24.70 -6.35
CA VAL A 290 8.71 24.91 -4.91
C VAL A 290 10.01 25.69 -4.67
N ARG A 291 9.93 27.02 -4.77
CA ARG A 291 11.00 27.95 -4.41
C ARG A 291 11.21 27.88 -2.89
N LYS A 292 12.21 27.10 -2.44
CA LYS A 292 12.49 26.88 -1.00
C LYS A 292 12.53 28.18 -0.18
N ASN A 293 13.06 29.27 -0.75
CA ASN A 293 13.12 30.58 -0.10
C ASN A 293 11.74 31.19 0.21
N HIS A 294 10.68 30.88 -0.55
CA HIS A 294 9.30 31.30 -0.23
C HIS A 294 8.76 30.58 1.01
N TYR A 295 9.28 29.38 1.31
CA TYR A 295 8.93 28.58 2.48
C TYR A 295 9.94 28.72 3.64
N TYR A 296 11.00 29.54 3.45
CA TYR A 296 12.04 29.75 4.46
C TYR A 296 11.49 30.66 5.57
N CYS A 297 10.94 30.01 6.61
CA CYS A 297 10.34 30.66 7.75
C CYS A 297 10.92 30.08 9.07
N PRO A 298 12.21 30.30 9.36
CA PRO A 298 12.82 29.92 10.64
C PRO A 298 12.05 30.51 11.82
N THR A 299 11.80 29.70 12.85
CA THR A 299 10.90 30.05 13.95
C THR A 299 11.62 30.16 15.29
N ILE A 300 11.23 31.14 16.10
CA ILE A 300 11.66 31.31 17.49
C ILE A 300 10.45 31.32 18.41
N ASN A 301 10.60 30.83 19.64
CA ASN A 301 9.55 30.81 20.66
C ASN A 301 9.82 31.88 21.74
N LEU A 302 8.80 32.27 22.51
CA LEU A 302 8.90 33.36 23.48
C LEU A 302 9.93 33.09 24.59
N ASP A 303 10.08 31.83 24.98
CA ASP A 303 11.10 31.37 25.93
C ASP A 303 12.54 31.75 25.53
N LYS A 304 12.81 31.83 24.22
CA LYS A 304 14.13 32.16 23.65
C LYS A 304 14.30 33.60 23.19
N LEU A 305 13.28 34.46 23.26
CA LEU A 305 13.45 35.87 22.86
C LEU A 305 14.52 36.58 23.70
N TRP A 306 14.55 36.33 25.02
CA TRP A 306 15.55 36.93 25.91
C TRP A 306 16.98 36.39 25.72
N THR A 307 17.18 35.25 25.03
CA THR A 307 18.54 34.77 24.71
C THR A 307 19.15 35.46 23.49
N LEU A 308 18.39 36.30 22.78
CA LEU A 308 18.91 37.20 21.75
C LEU A 308 19.49 38.51 22.32
N CYS A 309 19.25 38.79 23.61
CA CYS A 309 19.77 39.96 24.32
C CYS A 309 20.98 39.58 25.18
N THR A 310 21.94 40.49 25.33
CA THR A 310 23.00 40.32 26.35
C THR A 310 22.41 40.44 27.76
N GLU A 311 22.98 39.75 28.74
CA GLU A 311 22.54 39.89 30.13
C GLU A 311 22.63 41.33 30.65
N ARG A 312 23.64 42.08 30.21
CA ARG A 312 23.83 43.49 30.59
C ARG A 312 22.62 44.31 30.16
N THR A 313 22.20 44.16 28.90
CA THR A 313 20.99 44.77 28.35
C THR A 313 19.75 44.34 29.12
N ARG A 314 19.59 43.03 29.38
CA ARG A 314 18.41 42.49 30.08
C ARG A 314 18.27 43.01 31.51
N LYS A 315 19.39 43.17 32.24
CA LYS A 315 19.44 43.75 33.60
C LYS A 315 19.15 45.26 33.56
N GLN A 316 19.81 46.01 32.69
CA GLN A 316 19.60 47.46 32.52
C GLN A 316 18.12 47.82 32.25
N TYR A 317 17.46 47.08 31.36
CA TYR A 317 16.04 47.29 31.02
C TYR A 317 15.07 46.55 31.96
N ALA A 318 15.52 46.05 33.12
CA ALA A 318 14.62 45.54 34.17
C ALA A 318 14.20 46.62 35.16
N GLU A 319 15.01 47.67 35.31
CA GLU A 319 14.80 48.80 36.23
C GLU A 319 14.18 50.02 35.52
N VAL A 320 14.40 50.16 34.20
CA VAL A 320 13.89 51.28 33.40
C VAL A 320 12.49 51.00 32.85
N THR A 321 11.50 51.78 33.28
CA THR A 321 10.10 51.72 32.79
C THR A 321 9.90 52.40 31.43
N ASP A 322 10.60 53.50 31.18
CA ASP A 322 10.23 54.47 30.13
C ASP A 322 10.72 54.09 28.73
N LYS A 323 11.55 53.03 28.63
CA LYS A 323 12.19 52.59 27.40
C LYS A 323 12.23 51.06 27.39
N ALA A 324 11.69 50.44 26.35
CA ALA A 324 11.71 48.99 26.17
C ALA A 324 12.83 48.55 25.20
N PRO A 325 13.50 47.41 25.45
CA PRO A 325 14.51 46.88 24.53
C PRO A 325 13.87 46.39 23.23
N VAL A 326 14.51 46.70 22.11
CA VAL A 326 14.07 46.27 20.76
C VAL A 326 14.79 44.98 20.38
N ILE A 327 14.04 43.87 20.31
CA ILE A 327 14.53 42.55 19.91
C ILE A 327 14.22 42.34 18.43
N ASP A 328 15.25 42.40 17.59
CA ASP A 328 15.15 42.15 16.15
C ASP A 328 15.46 40.68 15.85
N VAL A 329 14.40 39.87 15.68
CA VAL A 329 14.58 38.43 15.45
C VAL A 329 15.01 38.13 14.01
N VAL A 330 14.76 39.06 13.07
CA VAL A 330 15.18 38.91 11.66
C VAL A 330 16.70 39.07 11.53
N ARG A 331 17.29 40.02 12.26
CA ARG A 331 18.76 40.13 12.40
C ARG A 331 19.38 38.91 13.09
N ALA A 332 18.62 38.18 13.90
CA ALA A 332 19.01 36.90 14.49
C ALA A 332 18.72 35.67 13.61
N GLY A 333 18.25 35.86 12.36
CA GLY A 333 17.99 34.77 11.42
C GLY A 333 16.63 34.07 11.58
N TYR A 334 15.68 34.67 12.29
CA TYR A 334 14.31 34.15 12.47
C TYR A 334 13.27 35.01 11.75
N HIS A 335 12.28 34.38 11.13
CA HIS A 335 11.21 35.08 10.41
C HIS A 335 9.88 35.09 11.19
N LYS A 336 9.62 34.08 12.03
CA LYS A 336 8.35 33.94 12.75
C LYS A 336 8.52 33.71 14.25
N VAL A 337 7.78 34.47 15.05
CA VAL A 337 7.68 34.28 16.51
C VAL A 337 6.46 33.42 16.85
N LEU A 338 6.64 32.45 17.74
CA LEU A 338 5.63 31.47 18.16
C LEU A 338 5.39 31.53 19.68
N GLY A 339 4.13 31.38 20.08
CA GLY A 339 3.66 31.62 21.45
C GLY A 339 4.03 30.58 22.53
N LYS A 340 4.97 29.65 22.31
CA LYS A 340 5.41 28.70 23.33
C LYS A 340 6.28 29.41 24.38
N GLY A 341 6.16 28.97 25.64
CA GLY A 341 6.89 29.54 26.77
C GLY A 341 6.12 30.62 27.52
N LEU A 342 6.78 31.18 28.53
CA LEU A 342 6.33 32.31 29.34
C LEU A 342 7.33 33.47 29.16
N LEU A 343 6.83 34.70 29.12
CA LEU A 343 7.66 35.89 29.23
C LEU A 343 7.70 36.35 30.70
N PRO A 344 8.83 36.91 31.18
CA PRO A 344 8.84 37.67 32.43
C PRO A 344 7.95 38.92 32.30
N LYS A 345 7.58 39.53 33.43
CA LYS A 345 6.84 40.81 33.50
C LYS A 345 7.75 42.01 33.15
N GLN A 346 8.43 41.95 32.01
CA GLN A 346 9.38 42.94 31.53
C GLN A 346 9.02 43.29 30.07
N PRO A 347 8.69 44.55 29.75
CA PRO A 347 8.24 44.94 28.42
C PRO A 347 9.37 44.78 27.38
N MET A 348 9.00 44.53 26.13
CA MET A 348 9.92 44.41 24.99
C MET A 348 9.23 44.82 23.69
N ILE A 349 9.99 45.31 22.71
CA ILE A 349 9.50 45.56 21.35
C ILE A 349 10.11 44.50 20.43
N VAL A 350 9.28 43.63 19.85
CA VAL A 350 9.76 42.53 19.01
C VAL A 350 9.54 42.88 17.54
N LYS A 351 10.61 42.85 16.73
CA LYS A 351 10.55 43.00 15.27
C LYS A 351 10.65 41.62 14.60
N ALA A 352 9.64 41.23 13.83
CA ALA A 352 9.60 39.97 13.08
C ALA A 352 8.77 40.10 11.78
N LYS A 353 8.92 39.16 10.84
CA LYS A 353 8.09 39.12 9.62
C LYS A 353 6.69 38.56 9.90
N TYR A 354 6.59 37.63 10.86
CA TYR A 354 5.34 36.98 11.25
C TYR A 354 5.27 36.72 12.77
N PHE A 355 4.06 36.73 13.31
CA PHE A 355 3.75 36.31 14.68
C PHE A 355 2.68 35.20 14.67
N SER A 356 2.57 34.42 15.75
CA SER A 356 1.32 33.71 16.06
C SER A 356 0.45 34.58 16.97
N HIS A 357 -0.87 34.46 16.88
CA HIS A 357 -1.84 35.18 17.74
C HIS A 357 -1.47 35.07 19.24
N THR A 358 -1.12 33.85 19.66
CA THR A 358 -0.67 33.51 21.02
C THR A 358 0.69 34.10 21.40
N ALA A 359 1.54 34.48 20.44
CA ALA A 359 2.77 35.22 20.71
C ALA A 359 2.46 36.70 20.94
N GLU A 360 1.67 37.29 20.04
CA GLU A 360 1.27 38.69 20.09
C GLU A 360 0.47 39.03 21.35
N GLU A 361 -0.53 38.21 21.70
CA GLU A 361 -1.25 38.35 22.97
C GLU A 361 -0.30 38.40 24.18
N LYS A 362 0.66 37.48 24.24
CA LYS A 362 1.59 37.37 25.38
C LYS A 362 2.56 38.54 25.45
N ILE A 363 3.03 39.03 24.30
CA ILE A 363 3.88 40.23 24.21
C ILE A 363 3.08 41.47 24.67
N ARG A 364 1.86 41.66 24.16
CA ARG A 364 0.95 42.75 24.62
C ARG A 364 0.63 42.64 26.13
N LYS A 365 0.40 41.44 26.65
CA LYS A 365 0.11 41.16 28.08
C LYS A 365 1.28 41.47 29.03
N VAL A 366 2.52 41.62 28.54
CA VAL A 366 3.67 42.09 29.35
C VAL A 366 4.05 43.55 29.07
N GLY A 367 3.15 44.34 28.46
CA GLY A 367 3.41 45.74 28.08
C GLY A 367 4.34 45.89 26.88
N GLY A 368 4.59 44.82 26.12
CA GLY A 368 5.40 44.82 24.92
C GLY A 368 4.60 45.10 23.64
N ALA A 369 5.33 45.35 22.54
CA ALA A 369 4.76 45.60 21.22
C ALA A 369 5.32 44.64 20.16
N CYS A 370 4.46 44.20 19.24
CA CYS A 370 4.85 43.48 18.03
C CYS A 370 4.97 44.46 16.86
N VAL A 371 6.10 44.42 16.16
CA VAL A 371 6.38 45.26 14.99
C VAL A 371 6.65 44.35 13.80
N LEU A 372 5.86 44.51 12.73
CA LEU A 372 6.07 43.80 11.48
C LEU A 372 7.22 44.46 10.70
N VAL A 373 8.09 43.64 10.11
CA VAL A 373 9.19 44.06 9.23
C VAL A 373 9.23 43.18 7.98
N SER A 374 9.73 43.74 6.87
CA SER A 374 9.75 43.07 5.55
C SER A 374 10.83 42.01 5.40
#